data_AF-A0A336NBZ0-F1
#
_entry.id   AF-A0A336NBZ0-F1
#
_cell.length_a   1.000
_cell.length_b   1.000
_cell.length_c   1.000
_cell.angle_alpha   90.00
_cell.angle_beta   90.00
_cell.angle_gamma   90.00
#
_symmetry.space_group_name_H-M   'P 1'
#
loop_
_entity.id
_entity.type
_entity.pdbx_description
1 polymer ?
#
loop_
_entity_poly.entity_id
_entity_poly.type
_entity_poly.pdbx_seq_one_letter_code
_entity_poly.pdbx_strand_id
1 'polypeptide(L)'
;MVREQEKLDLDVLVHGEAERNDMVEYFGELLDGFAFTKFGWVQSYGSRCVKPPVIYGDVTRPEPMTVRWSQYAQSLTNKVMKGMLTGPVTILQWSFVRNDIPRSTVCKQIAVALSDEVLDLEKAGIKVIQIDEPAIREGLPLKRADWDAYLQWAGEAFRLSSMGCKDDTQIHTHMCYSEFNDILPAIAALDADVITIETSRSDMELLTAFGDFKYPNDIGPGVYDIHSPRVPTAEEIEHLLRKALQVVPKERLWVNPDCGLKTRGWPETIAALKVMVDITKKLRAELA
;
A
#
# COMPACT_ATOMS: atom_id res chain seq x y z
N MET A 1 -10.31 3.02 17.71
CA MET A 1 -10.13 3.23 16.26
C MET A 1 -11.26 2.64 15.42
N VAL A 2 -11.59 1.34 15.46
CA VAL A 2 -12.72 0.76 14.70
C VAL A 2 -14.02 1.56 14.87
N ARG A 3 -14.43 1.83 16.11
CA ARG A 3 -15.62 2.66 16.41
C ARG A 3 -15.57 4.06 15.81
N GLU A 4 -14.39 4.68 15.67
CA GLU A 4 -14.28 6.01 15.05
C GLU A 4 -14.45 5.93 13.54
N GLN A 5 -13.91 4.89 12.90
CA GLN A 5 -14.11 4.65 11.47
C GLN A 5 -15.58 4.35 11.14
N GLU A 6 -16.27 3.59 12.00
CA GLU A 6 -17.71 3.34 11.86
C GLU A 6 -18.55 4.61 12.03
N LYS A 7 -18.21 5.47 13.02
CA LYS A 7 -18.88 6.79 13.19
C LYS A 7 -18.69 7.70 11.98
N LEU A 8 -17.51 7.64 11.35
CA LEU A 8 -17.21 8.35 10.11
C LEU A 8 -17.89 7.71 8.90
N ASP A 9 -18.46 6.52 9.05
CA ASP A 9 -19.11 5.76 7.99
C ASP A 9 -18.20 5.43 6.80
N LEU A 10 -16.95 5.10 7.08
CA LEU A 10 -16.03 4.54 6.08
C LEU A 10 -16.51 3.16 5.60
N ASP A 11 -16.35 2.84 4.32
CA ASP A 11 -16.86 1.60 3.72
C ASP A 11 -15.96 0.39 4.00
N VAL A 12 -14.63 0.58 3.89
CA VAL A 12 -13.58 -0.40 4.20
C VAL A 12 -12.70 0.16 5.30
N LEU A 13 -12.47 -0.63 6.36
CA LEU A 13 -11.76 -0.19 7.56
C LEU A 13 -10.36 -0.80 7.61
N VAL A 14 -9.50 -0.17 8.40
CA VAL A 14 -8.15 -0.66 8.75
C VAL A 14 -8.03 -0.91 10.25
N HIS A 15 -7.04 -1.68 10.69
CA HIS A 15 -6.72 -1.92 12.12
C HIS A 15 -5.65 -0.96 12.67
N GLY A 16 -5.06 -0.14 11.81
CA GLY A 16 -4.27 1.05 12.19
C GLY A 16 -2.84 0.76 12.61
N GLU A 17 -2.41 -0.50 12.56
CA GLU A 17 -1.01 -0.92 12.69
C GLU A 17 -0.33 -0.41 13.97
N ALA A 18 -1.10 -0.30 15.06
CA ALA A 18 -0.61 0.20 16.34
C ALA A 18 0.49 -0.69 16.95
N GLU A 19 0.56 -1.96 16.52
CA GLU A 19 1.59 -2.92 16.88
C GLU A 19 2.91 -2.73 16.10
N ARG A 20 2.91 -1.96 15.01
CA ARG A 20 4.04 -1.87 14.06
C ARG A 20 4.82 -0.57 14.25
N ASN A 21 6.09 -0.72 14.60
CA ASN A 21 7.01 0.42 14.70
C ASN A 21 7.48 0.88 13.32
N ASP A 22 7.83 -0.05 12.45
CA ASP A 22 8.33 0.16 11.10
C ASP A 22 7.78 -0.93 10.17
N MET A 23 7.50 -0.57 8.91
CA MET A 23 6.81 -1.45 7.98
C MET A 23 7.69 -2.56 7.39
N VAL A 24 9.02 -2.51 7.54
CA VAL A 24 9.92 -3.58 7.08
C VAL A 24 10.50 -4.34 8.27
N GLU A 25 10.90 -3.66 9.34
CA GLU A 25 11.43 -4.29 10.55
C GLU A 25 10.38 -5.22 11.20
N TYR A 26 9.10 -4.82 11.25
CA TYR A 26 8.04 -5.67 11.82
C TYR A 26 7.92 -7.04 11.13
N PHE A 27 7.99 -7.10 9.80
CA PHE A 27 7.93 -8.38 9.08
C PHE A 27 9.25 -9.13 9.19
N GLY A 28 10.39 -8.45 9.06
CA GLY A 28 11.69 -9.09 9.18
C GLY A 28 11.91 -9.75 10.55
N GLU A 29 11.36 -9.20 11.63
CA GLU A 29 11.43 -9.79 12.98
C GLU A 29 10.69 -11.13 13.09
N LEU A 30 9.78 -11.40 12.16
CA LEU A 30 8.90 -12.56 12.12
C LEU A 30 9.27 -13.54 10.99
N LEU A 31 10.35 -13.26 10.26
CA LEU A 31 10.85 -14.08 9.15
C LEU A 31 12.23 -14.66 9.49
N ASP A 32 12.44 -15.92 9.12
CA ASP A 32 13.79 -16.50 9.12
C ASP A 32 14.64 -15.85 8.02
N GLY A 33 15.97 -15.95 8.17
CA GLY A 33 16.92 -15.35 7.23
C GLY A 33 17.16 -13.84 7.43
N PHE A 34 16.51 -13.22 8.43
CA PHE A 34 16.70 -11.83 8.83
C PHE A 34 17.51 -11.68 10.12
N ALA A 35 18.36 -10.67 10.18
CA ALA A 35 19.09 -10.23 11.36
C ALA A 35 18.98 -8.71 11.55
N PHE A 36 19.07 -8.26 12.80
CA PHE A 36 18.91 -6.86 13.17
C PHE A 36 20.16 -6.34 13.85
N THR A 37 20.66 -5.21 13.37
CA THR A 37 21.84 -4.56 13.96
C THR A 37 21.43 -3.72 15.16
N LYS A 38 22.35 -3.54 16.12
CA LYS A 38 22.16 -2.62 17.26
C LYS A 38 22.48 -1.17 16.90
N PHE A 39 23.48 -0.95 16.04
CA PHE A 39 24.03 0.37 15.74
C PHE A 39 24.32 0.60 14.23
N GLY A 40 23.77 -0.22 13.33
CA GLY A 40 23.97 -0.11 11.88
C GLY A 40 23.13 0.99 11.24
N TRP A 41 23.31 2.23 11.71
CA TRP A 41 22.61 3.40 11.19
C TRP A 41 23.20 3.89 9.88
N VAL A 42 22.32 4.26 8.95
CA VAL A 42 22.67 4.86 7.65
C VAL A 42 21.94 6.20 7.54
N GLN A 43 22.66 7.25 7.17
CA GLN A 43 22.04 8.55 6.91
C GLN A 43 21.11 8.44 5.71
N SER A 44 19.86 8.89 5.86
CA SER A 44 18.88 8.94 4.78
C SER A 44 18.81 10.36 4.21
N TYR A 45 18.44 11.34 5.04
CA TYR A 45 18.46 12.76 4.64
C TYR A 45 18.55 13.69 5.86
N GLY A 46 19.28 14.80 5.70
CA GLY A 46 19.51 15.74 6.80
C GLY A 46 20.09 15.02 8.03
N SER A 47 19.40 15.10 9.17
CA SER A 47 19.76 14.38 10.40
C SER A 47 18.98 13.08 10.63
N ARG A 48 18.12 12.67 9.70
CA ARG A 48 17.36 11.40 9.81
C ARG A 48 18.21 10.24 9.31
N CYS A 49 18.25 9.20 10.12
CA CYS A 49 18.91 7.93 9.81
C CYS A 49 17.89 6.80 9.80
N VAL A 50 18.21 5.76 9.04
CA VAL A 50 17.49 4.48 9.03
C VAL A 50 18.40 3.38 9.58
N LYS A 51 17.83 2.29 10.06
CA LYS A 51 18.56 1.11 10.54
C LYS A 51 18.05 -0.14 9.80
N PRO A 52 18.48 -0.34 8.54
CA PRO A 52 17.96 -1.42 7.69
C PRO A 52 18.16 -2.80 8.34
N PRO A 53 17.18 -3.72 8.22
CA PRO A 53 17.40 -5.13 8.53
C PRO A 53 18.46 -5.74 7.60
N VAL A 54 19.00 -6.90 7.97
CA VAL A 54 19.99 -7.63 7.18
C VAL A 54 19.41 -8.98 6.77
N ILE A 55 19.24 -9.21 5.47
CA ILE A 55 18.87 -10.52 4.93
C ILE A 55 20.15 -11.31 4.71
N TYR A 56 20.44 -12.25 5.60
CA TYR A 56 21.67 -13.04 5.59
C TYR A 56 21.48 -14.47 5.06
N GLY A 57 20.24 -14.97 5.07
CA GLY A 57 19.91 -16.37 4.77
C GLY A 57 18.74 -16.51 3.81
N ASP A 58 18.24 -17.73 3.68
CA ASP A 58 17.00 -17.99 2.93
C ASP A 58 15.81 -17.52 3.78
N VAL A 59 14.85 -16.87 3.12
CA VAL A 59 13.68 -16.30 3.81
C VAL A 59 12.55 -17.32 3.86
N THR A 60 12.09 -17.62 5.08
CA THR A 60 10.90 -18.45 5.32
C THR A 60 10.03 -17.84 6.41
N ARG A 61 8.71 -18.07 6.34
CA ARG A 61 7.76 -17.66 7.37
C ARG A 61 7.48 -18.83 8.32
N PRO A 62 8.03 -18.84 9.55
CA PRO A 62 7.80 -19.93 10.49
C PRO A 62 6.38 -19.92 11.08
N GLU A 63 5.80 -18.74 11.31
CA GLU A 63 4.51 -18.57 12.00
C GLU A 63 3.71 -17.39 11.39
N PRO A 64 2.38 -17.34 11.57
CA PRO A 64 1.56 -16.21 11.16
C PRO A 64 1.97 -14.89 11.80
N MET A 65 2.05 -13.84 10.98
CA MET A 65 2.62 -12.55 11.37
C MET A 65 1.55 -11.55 11.84
N THR A 66 0.52 -11.37 11.03
CA THR A 66 -0.50 -10.29 11.13
C THR A 66 -1.90 -10.81 11.40
N VAL A 67 -2.16 -12.09 11.10
CA VAL A 67 -3.47 -12.75 11.22
C VAL A 67 -4.17 -12.44 12.53
N ARG A 68 -3.46 -12.55 13.66
CA ARG A 68 -4.01 -12.28 15.00
C ARG A 68 -4.67 -10.89 15.09
N TRP A 69 -3.99 -9.87 14.59
CA TRP A 69 -4.42 -8.47 14.70
C TRP A 69 -5.57 -8.17 13.74
N SER A 70 -5.44 -8.60 12.48
CA SER A 70 -6.47 -8.42 11.47
C SER A 70 -7.76 -9.16 11.81
N GLN A 71 -7.67 -10.41 12.28
CA GLN A 71 -8.81 -11.19 12.71
C GLN A 71 -9.51 -10.55 13.92
N TYR A 72 -8.75 -10.11 14.92
CA TYR A 72 -9.32 -9.40 16.06
C TYR A 72 -10.03 -8.12 15.61
N ALA A 73 -9.41 -7.30 14.76
CA ALA A 73 -10.02 -6.07 14.26
C ALA A 73 -11.31 -6.34 13.46
N GLN A 74 -11.32 -7.34 12.58
CA GLN A 74 -12.51 -7.76 11.83
C GLN A 74 -13.63 -8.23 12.76
N SER A 75 -13.31 -8.88 13.89
CA SER A 75 -14.33 -9.34 14.86
C SER A 75 -15.10 -8.20 15.55
N LEU A 76 -14.59 -6.96 15.51
CA LEU A 76 -15.19 -5.79 16.16
C LEU A 76 -16.20 -5.03 15.29
N THR A 77 -16.41 -5.43 14.03
CA THR A 77 -17.25 -4.72 13.07
C THR A 77 -17.84 -5.67 12.03
N ASN A 78 -19.00 -5.30 11.48
CA ASN A 78 -19.59 -6.00 10.33
C ASN A 78 -19.11 -5.43 8.99
N LYS A 79 -18.39 -4.30 8.99
CA LYS A 79 -17.77 -3.76 7.78
C LYS A 79 -16.52 -4.56 7.40
N VAL A 80 -16.06 -4.39 6.17
CA VAL A 80 -14.88 -5.09 5.67
C VAL A 80 -13.63 -4.51 6.33
N MET A 81 -12.82 -5.36 6.96
CA MET A 81 -11.51 -5.03 7.50
C MET A 81 -10.42 -5.42 6.49
N LYS A 82 -9.50 -4.51 6.24
CA LYS A 82 -8.36 -4.71 5.36
C LYS A 82 -7.18 -5.33 6.12
N GLY A 83 -6.62 -6.41 5.58
CA GLY A 83 -5.32 -6.95 5.99
C GLY A 83 -4.19 -6.10 5.40
N MET A 84 -3.10 -5.89 6.16
CA MET A 84 -2.03 -4.98 5.76
C MET A 84 -0.70 -5.71 5.73
N LEU A 85 -0.04 -5.75 4.58
CA LEU A 85 1.28 -6.34 4.36
C LEU A 85 2.20 -5.35 3.65
N THR A 86 3.49 -5.46 3.90
CA THR A 86 4.50 -4.81 3.07
C THR A 86 4.96 -5.78 1.99
N GLY A 87 5.04 -5.28 0.76
CA GLY A 87 5.36 -6.10 -0.41
C GLY A 87 6.81 -6.57 -0.44
N PRO A 88 7.07 -7.65 -1.21
CA PRO A 88 8.37 -8.31 -1.24
C PRO A 88 9.48 -7.41 -1.80
N VAL A 89 9.17 -6.49 -2.72
CA VAL A 89 10.17 -5.57 -3.29
C VAL A 89 10.57 -4.55 -2.23
N THR A 90 9.64 -4.00 -1.47
CA THR A 90 9.91 -3.03 -0.40
C THR A 90 10.72 -3.65 0.73
N ILE A 91 10.35 -4.84 1.20
CA ILE A 91 11.14 -5.58 2.19
C ILE A 91 12.59 -5.79 1.69
N LEU A 92 12.76 -6.14 0.42
CA LEU A 92 14.08 -6.32 -0.20
C LEU A 92 14.88 -5.01 -0.33
N GLN A 93 14.26 -3.92 -0.78
CA GLN A 93 14.97 -2.67 -1.08
C GLN A 93 15.37 -1.93 0.20
N TRP A 94 14.56 -2.00 1.25
CA TRP A 94 14.84 -1.33 2.54
C TRP A 94 15.61 -2.21 3.53
N SER A 95 16.16 -3.33 3.06
CA SER A 95 17.06 -4.21 3.80
C SER A 95 18.45 -4.25 3.16
N PHE A 96 19.47 -4.52 3.96
CA PHE A 96 20.77 -4.97 3.45
C PHE A 96 20.68 -6.43 3.03
N VAL A 97 20.78 -6.68 1.73
CA VAL A 97 20.56 -8.00 1.14
C VAL A 97 21.89 -8.73 0.93
N ARG A 98 21.91 -10.03 1.24
CA ARG A 98 22.99 -10.96 0.85
C ARG A 98 23.36 -10.83 -0.63
N ASN A 99 24.64 -11.01 -0.95
CA ASN A 99 25.23 -10.76 -2.27
C ASN A 99 25.77 -12.01 -2.96
N ASP A 100 25.45 -13.19 -2.44
CA ASP A 100 25.87 -14.50 -2.94
C ASP A 100 24.86 -15.12 -3.92
N ILE A 101 23.63 -14.61 -3.97
CA ILE A 101 22.59 -15.00 -4.94
C ILE A 101 21.91 -13.77 -5.56
N PRO A 102 21.22 -13.90 -6.71
CA PRO A 102 20.51 -12.78 -7.34
C PRO A 102 19.43 -12.18 -6.42
N ARG A 103 19.30 -10.85 -6.42
CA ARG A 103 18.26 -10.11 -5.68
C ARG A 103 16.84 -10.60 -6.01
N SER A 104 16.60 -10.97 -7.27
CA SER A 104 15.32 -11.54 -7.73
C SER A 104 14.98 -12.86 -7.03
N THR A 105 15.99 -13.68 -6.71
CA THR A 105 15.79 -14.94 -5.98
C THR A 105 15.40 -14.66 -4.53
N VAL A 106 16.08 -13.73 -3.86
CA VAL A 106 15.73 -13.30 -2.50
C VAL A 106 14.31 -12.70 -2.46
N CYS A 107 13.97 -11.85 -3.44
CA CYS A 107 12.65 -11.25 -3.53
C CYS A 107 11.54 -12.30 -3.68
N LYS A 108 11.79 -13.35 -4.48
CA LYS A 108 10.86 -14.48 -4.63
C LYS A 108 10.72 -15.31 -3.34
N GLN A 109 11.79 -15.48 -2.56
CA GLN A 109 11.68 -16.11 -1.23
C GLN A 109 10.78 -15.30 -0.29
N ILE A 110 10.96 -13.98 -0.25
CA ILE A 110 10.09 -13.07 0.52
C ILE A 110 8.64 -13.18 0.03
N ALA A 111 8.43 -13.18 -1.29
CA ALA A 111 7.10 -13.29 -1.86
C ALA A 111 6.39 -14.60 -1.49
N VAL A 112 7.07 -15.75 -1.52
CA VAL A 112 6.50 -17.02 -1.06
C VAL A 112 6.12 -16.95 0.42
N ALA A 113 6.99 -16.39 1.26
CA ALA A 113 6.71 -16.20 2.68
C ALA A 113 5.48 -15.30 2.92
N LEU A 114 5.30 -14.25 2.12
CA LEU A 114 4.12 -13.40 2.16
C LEU A 114 2.87 -14.10 1.61
N SER A 115 3.00 -14.97 0.60
CA SER A 115 1.88 -15.76 0.07
C SER A 115 1.23 -16.61 1.15
N ASP A 116 2.02 -17.26 2.00
CA ASP A 116 1.49 -18.03 3.13
C ASP A 116 0.71 -17.13 4.11
N GLU A 117 1.18 -15.92 4.36
CA GLU A 117 0.50 -14.95 5.23
C GLU A 117 -0.82 -14.45 4.61
N VAL A 118 -0.84 -14.18 3.31
CA VAL A 118 -2.05 -13.80 2.58
C VAL A 118 -3.10 -14.90 2.64
N LEU A 119 -2.71 -16.16 2.41
CA LEU A 119 -3.62 -17.31 2.49
C LEU A 119 -4.16 -17.52 3.91
N ASP A 120 -3.35 -17.29 4.94
CA ASP A 120 -3.82 -17.37 6.32
C ASP A 120 -4.77 -16.20 6.69
N LEU A 121 -4.52 -14.99 6.17
CA LEU A 121 -5.45 -13.85 6.31
C LEU A 121 -6.80 -14.15 5.65
N GLU A 122 -6.80 -14.68 4.42
CA GLU A 122 -8.01 -15.11 3.72
C GLU A 122 -8.76 -16.17 4.56
N LYS A 123 -8.05 -17.20 5.03
CA LYS A 123 -8.62 -18.26 5.88
C LYS A 123 -9.19 -17.74 7.19
N ALA A 124 -8.63 -16.65 7.73
CA ALA A 124 -9.13 -15.97 8.92
C ALA A 124 -10.35 -15.07 8.65
N GLY A 125 -10.81 -14.97 7.39
CA GLY A 125 -12.00 -14.24 6.98
C GLY A 125 -11.74 -12.81 6.50
N ILE A 126 -10.47 -12.43 6.25
CA ILE A 126 -10.11 -11.14 5.70
C ILE A 126 -10.33 -11.16 4.19
N LYS A 127 -11.24 -10.32 3.70
CA LYS A 127 -11.67 -10.29 2.29
C LYS A 127 -10.93 -9.28 1.43
N VAL A 128 -10.25 -8.32 2.05
CA VAL A 128 -9.46 -7.30 1.37
C VAL A 128 -8.07 -7.33 1.98
N ILE A 129 -7.05 -7.57 1.16
CA ILE A 129 -5.66 -7.66 1.61
C ILE A 129 -4.85 -6.66 0.81
N GLN A 130 -4.19 -5.75 1.50
CA GLN A 130 -3.35 -4.72 0.90
C GLN A 130 -1.87 -5.08 1.05
N ILE A 131 -1.14 -5.03 -0.07
CA ILE A 131 0.29 -5.30 -0.18
C ILE A 131 0.97 -4.04 -0.70
N ASP A 132 1.67 -3.32 0.17
CA ASP A 132 2.22 -2.01 -0.14
C ASP A 132 3.62 -2.09 -0.75
N GLU A 133 3.82 -1.41 -1.88
CA GLU A 133 5.10 -1.39 -2.59
C GLU A 133 5.63 0.04 -2.82
N PRO A 134 5.90 0.82 -1.75
CA PRO A 134 6.50 2.14 -1.92
C PRO A 134 7.86 2.04 -2.62
N ALA A 135 8.71 1.06 -2.33
CA ALA A 135 10.08 1.03 -2.85
C ALA A 135 10.23 0.44 -4.26
N ILE A 136 9.13 0.10 -4.96
CA ILE A 136 9.22 -0.48 -6.31
C ILE A 136 9.90 0.46 -7.30
N ARG A 137 9.71 1.78 -7.16
CA ARG A 137 10.40 2.77 -8.00
C ARG A 137 11.82 3.03 -7.52
N GLU A 138 12.06 3.03 -6.21
CA GLU A 138 13.40 3.22 -5.63
C GLU A 138 14.39 2.13 -6.09
N GLY A 139 13.88 0.92 -6.36
CA GLY A 139 14.67 -0.20 -6.84
C GLY A 139 15.07 -0.14 -8.32
N LEU A 140 14.59 0.84 -9.09
CA LEU A 140 14.89 0.94 -10.51
C LEU A 140 16.40 1.10 -10.75
N PRO A 141 17.00 0.30 -11.65
CA PRO A 141 18.40 0.50 -12.04
C PRO A 141 18.62 1.90 -12.63
N LEU A 142 19.81 2.47 -12.41
CA LEU A 142 20.16 3.79 -12.95
C LEU A 142 20.11 3.81 -14.50
N LYS A 143 20.38 2.68 -15.15
CA LYS A 143 20.33 2.56 -16.60
C LYS A 143 18.95 2.11 -17.04
N ARG A 144 18.31 2.91 -17.91
CA ARG A 144 16.98 2.61 -18.47
C ARG A 144 16.91 1.24 -19.15
N ALA A 145 18.01 0.81 -19.80
CA ALA A 145 18.10 -0.48 -20.48
C ALA A 145 17.93 -1.69 -19.53
N ASP A 146 18.15 -1.52 -18.23
CA ASP A 146 18.05 -2.58 -17.23
C ASP A 146 16.68 -2.59 -16.53
N TRP A 147 15.80 -1.62 -16.83
CA TRP A 147 14.51 -1.47 -16.16
C TRP A 147 13.56 -2.62 -16.42
N ASP A 148 13.46 -3.08 -17.66
CA ASP A 148 12.47 -4.10 -18.03
C ASP A 148 12.74 -5.42 -17.29
N ALA A 149 14.02 -5.81 -17.19
CA ALA A 149 14.42 -6.97 -16.41
C ALA A 149 14.08 -6.81 -14.91
N TYR A 150 14.29 -5.61 -14.35
CA TYR A 150 13.93 -5.31 -12.96
C TYR A 150 12.41 -5.39 -12.72
N LEU A 151 11.64 -4.66 -13.53
CA LEU A 151 10.19 -4.56 -13.40
C LEU A 151 9.52 -5.93 -13.62
N GLN A 152 10.08 -6.75 -14.50
CA GLN A 152 9.59 -8.12 -14.71
C GLN A 152 9.67 -8.94 -13.43
N TRP A 153 10.84 -9.07 -12.80
CA TRP A 153 10.95 -9.91 -11.60
C TRP A 153 10.26 -9.28 -10.39
N ALA A 154 10.20 -7.94 -10.32
CA ALA A 154 9.49 -7.22 -9.25
C ALA A 154 7.98 -7.50 -9.32
N GLY A 155 7.38 -7.40 -10.51
CA GLY A 155 5.96 -7.72 -10.71
C GLY A 155 5.64 -9.22 -10.60
N GLU A 156 6.55 -10.10 -10.98
CA GLU A 156 6.45 -11.53 -10.68
C GLU A 156 6.43 -11.80 -9.17
N ALA A 157 7.33 -11.16 -8.40
CA ALA A 157 7.38 -11.32 -6.95
C ALA A 157 6.12 -10.79 -6.27
N PHE A 158 5.62 -9.61 -6.68
CA PHE A 158 4.37 -9.07 -6.16
C PHE A 158 3.18 -10.03 -6.36
N ARG A 159 2.99 -10.53 -7.59
CA ARG A 159 1.91 -11.49 -7.88
C ARG A 159 2.09 -12.83 -7.16
N LEU A 160 3.33 -13.24 -6.94
CA LEU A 160 3.62 -14.44 -6.15
C LEU A 160 3.17 -14.28 -4.69
N SER A 161 3.21 -13.08 -4.12
CA SER A 161 2.77 -12.81 -2.74
C SER A 161 1.28 -13.00 -2.49
N SER A 162 0.44 -13.05 -3.52
CA SER A 162 -1.00 -13.32 -3.38
C SER A 162 -1.43 -14.56 -4.18
N MET A 163 -0.47 -15.39 -4.60
CA MET A 163 -0.77 -16.58 -5.39
C MET A 163 -1.65 -17.56 -4.61
N GLY A 164 -2.75 -17.98 -5.23
CA GLY A 164 -3.69 -18.94 -4.63
C GLY A 164 -4.82 -18.31 -3.81
N CYS A 165 -4.87 -16.97 -3.71
CA CYS A 165 -6.09 -16.29 -3.26
C CYS A 165 -7.26 -16.64 -4.17
N LYS A 166 -8.46 -16.66 -3.59
CA LYS A 166 -9.69 -16.82 -4.35
C LYS A 166 -10.04 -15.52 -5.09
N ASP A 167 -10.78 -15.68 -6.18
CA ASP A 167 -11.31 -14.57 -6.98
C ASP A 167 -12.23 -13.61 -6.18
N ASP A 168 -12.74 -14.02 -5.01
CA ASP A 168 -13.55 -13.17 -4.13
C ASP A 168 -12.75 -12.45 -3.02
N THR A 169 -11.42 -12.64 -2.99
CA THR A 169 -10.48 -11.90 -2.14
C THR A 169 -9.87 -10.76 -2.95
N GLN A 170 -10.09 -9.52 -2.52
CA GLN A 170 -9.61 -8.34 -3.23
C GLN A 170 -8.20 -7.95 -2.79
N ILE A 171 -7.25 -7.91 -3.72
CA ILE A 171 -5.87 -7.48 -3.52
C ILE A 171 -5.73 -5.99 -3.82
N HIS A 172 -5.34 -5.25 -2.79
CA HIS A 172 -5.02 -3.82 -2.90
C HIS A 172 -3.51 -3.64 -2.94
N THR A 173 -3.04 -2.59 -3.60
CA THR A 173 -1.66 -2.13 -3.45
C THR A 173 -1.61 -0.61 -3.30
N HIS A 174 -0.71 -0.15 -2.44
CA HIS A 174 -0.38 1.26 -2.31
C HIS A 174 1.04 1.53 -2.81
N MET A 175 1.20 2.64 -3.53
CA MET A 175 2.51 3.12 -3.97
C MET A 175 2.67 4.61 -3.62
N CYS A 176 3.65 4.91 -2.78
CA CYS A 176 3.98 6.25 -2.31
C CYS A 176 4.74 7.08 -3.35
N TYR A 177 4.20 7.31 -4.54
CA TYR A 177 4.79 8.25 -5.50
C TYR A 177 3.72 8.87 -6.40
N SER A 178 4.08 10.01 -6.96
CA SER A 178 3.23 10.74 -7.89
C SER A 178 3.61 10.38 -9.34
N GLU A 179 4.90 10.32 -9.68
CA GLU A 179 5.32 10.01 -11.05
C GLU A 179 5.26 8.50 -11.35
N PHE A 180 4.37 8.06 -12.24
CA PHE A 180 4.29 6.67 -12.71
C PHE A 180 4.35 6.50 -14.23
N ASN A 181 4.39 7.60 -14.98
CA ASN A 181 4.25 7.61 -16.44
C ASN A 181 5.19 6.62 -17.15
N ASP A 182 6.43 6.49 -16.69
CA ASP A 182 7.43 5.62 -17.32
C ASP A 182 7.29 4.12 -16.98
N ILE A 183 6.42 3.77 -16.02
CA ILE A 183 6.25 2.40 -15.51
C ILE A 183 4.79 1.95 -15.41
N LEU A 184 3.82 2.70 -15.96
CA LEU A 184 2.40 2.32 -15.97
C LEU A 184 2.13 0.89 -16.49
N PRO A 185 2.76 0.41 -17.58
CA PRO A 185 2.58 -0.98 -18.02
C PRO A 185 3.01 -2.00 -16.96
N ALA A 186 4.07 -1.72 -16.21
CA ALA A 186 4.54 -2.60 -15.15
C ALA A 186 3.61 -2.57 -13.93
N ILE A 187 3.03 -1.41 -13.60
CA ILE A 187 2.01 -1.27 -12.55
C ILE A 187 0.77 -2.08 -12.92
N ALA A 188 0.28 -1.96 -14.16
CA ALA A 188 -0.86 -2.76 -14.62
C ALA A 188 -0.54 -4.26 -14.61
N ALA A 189 0.70 -4.64 -14.90
CA ALA A 189 1.15 -6.03 -14.84
C ALA A 189 1.28 -6.61 -13.42
N LEU A 190 1.15 -5.77 -12.37
CA LEU A 190 0.99 -6.26 -11.00
C LEU A 190 -0.34 -6.96 -10.78
N ASP A 191 -1.35 -6.63 -11.60
CA ASP A 191 -2.67 -7.27 -11.56
C ASP A 191 -3.37 -7.14 -10.20
N ALA A 192 -3.16 -6.02 -9.51
CA ALA A 192 -3.89 -5.69 -8.29
C ALA A 192 -5.31 -5.22 -8.63
N ASP A 193 -6.32 -5.68 -7.89
CA ASP A 193 -7.71 -5.29 -8.10
C ASP A 193 -7.92 -3.80 -7.89
N VAL A 194 -7.27 -3.24 -6.86
CA VAL A 194 -7.33 -1.81 -6.52
C VAL A 194 -5.92 -1.27 -6.29
N ILE A 195 -5.55 -0.19 -6.97
CA ILE A 195 -4.33 0.56 -6.68
C ILE A 195 -4.67 1.90 -6.03
N THR A 196 -3.95 2.26 -4.97
CA THR A 196 -4.03 3.58 -4.34
C THR A 196 -2.73 4.34 -4.54
N ILE A 197 -2.84 5.59 -5.00
CA ILE A 197 -1.69 6.43 -5.37
C ILE A 197 -1.79 7.82 -4.75
N GLU A 198 -0.64 8.46 -4.54
CA GLU A 198 -0.56 9.83 -4.03
C GLU A 198 -0.81 10.83 -5.16
N THR A 199 -1.85 11.67 -5.03
CA THR A 199 -2.22 12.61 -6.10
C THR A 199 -2.61 13.99 -5.61
N SER A 200 -2.89 14.19 -4.32
CA SER A 200 -3.50 15.45 -3.85
C SER A 200 -2.62 16.68 -4.11
N ARG A 201 -1.30 16.52 -4.09
CA ARG A 201 -0.31 17.59 -4.36
C ARG A 201 -0.10 17.92 -5.83
N SER A 202 -0.44 16.98 -6.72
CA SER A 202 -0.27 17.11 -8.17
C SER A 202 -1.51 17.62 -8.91
N ASP A 203 -2.55 18.02 -8.17
CA ASP A 203 -3.83 18.48 -8.73
C ASP A 203 -4.44 17.49 -9.77
N MET A 204 -4.25 16.18 -9.51
CA MET A 204 -4.68 15.05 -10.35
C MET A 204 -4.04 14.98 -11.74
N GLU A 205 -2.96 15.72 -12.02
CA GLU A 205 -2.29 15.67 -13.33
C GLU A 205 -1.87 14.25 -13.72
N LEU A 206 -1.38 13.49 -12.73
CA LEU A 206 -0.91 12.12 -12.93
C LEU A 206 -2.01 11.13 -13.28
N LEU A 207 -3.24 11.45 -12.92
CA LEU A 207 -4.38 10.59 -13.24
C LEU A 207 -4.66 10.59 -14.74
N THR A 208 -4.33 11.66 -15.46
CA THR A 208 -4.50 11.73 -16.93
C THR A 208 -3.77 10.59 -17.63
N ALA A 209 -2.56 10.25 -17.17
CA ALA A 209 -1.79 9.15 -17.72
C ALA A 209 -2.46 7.78 -17.52
N PHE A 210 -3.17 7.57 -16.40
CA PHE A 210 -3.99 6.36 -16.18
C PHE A 210 -5.19 6.31 -17.12
N GLY A 211 -5.80 7.47 -17.42
CA GLY A 211 -6.87 7.60 -18.41
C GLY A 211 -6.41 7.28 -19.83
N ASP A 212 -5.32 7.89 -20.26
CA ASP A 212 -4.72 7.70 -21.59
C ASP A 212 -4.26 6.25 -21.78
N PHE A 213 -3.64 5.67 -20.75
CA PHE A 213 -3.25 4.26 -20.70
C PHE A 213 -4.45 3.30 -20.65
N LYS A 214 -5.63 3.80 -20.28
CA LYS A 214 -6.86 3.02 -20.02
C LYS A 214 -6.60 1.91 -19.00
N TYR A 215 -6.10 2.31 -17.82
CA TYR A 215 -5.84 1.38 -16.74
C TYR A 215 -7.07 0.48 -16.46
N PRO A 216 -6.90 -0.85 -16.41
CA PRO A 216 -8.04 -1.78 -16.45
C PRO A 216 -8.73 -1.96 -15.09
N ASN A 217 -8.02 -1.75 -13.99
CA ASN A 217 -8.48 -2.09 -12.64
C ASN A 217 -8.94 -0.83 -11.87
N ASP A 218 -9.37 -1.02 -10.63
CA ASP A 218 -9.84 0.07 -9.78
C ASP A 218 -8.69 0.96 -9.30
N ILE A 219 -8.99 2.23 -9.05
CA ILE A 219 -8.00 3.22 -8.64
C ILE A 219 -8.54 4.16 -7.56
N GLY A 220 -7.71 4.39 -6.55
CA GLY A 220 -7.93 5.33 -5.45
C GLY A 220 -6.89 6.46 -5.47
N PRO A 221 -7.12 7.54 -6.23
CA PRO A 221 -6.26 8.70 -6.19
C PRO A 221 -6.46 9.46 -4.87
N GLY A 222 -5.38 9.65 -4.12
CA GLY A 222 -5.42 10.34 -2.84
C GLY A 222 -5.98 11.78 -2.96
N VAL A 223 -6.96 12.10 -2.11
CA VAL A 223 -7.62 13.42 -2.09
C VAL A 223 -7.27 14.25 -0.85
N TYR A 224 -6.48 13.70 0.08
CA TYR A 224 -6.07 14.37 1.31
C TYR A 224 -4.55 14.25 1.49
N ASP A 225 -3.85 15.39 1.43
CA ASP A 225 -2.41 15.49 1.73
C ASP A 225 -2.13 15.18 3.20
N ILE A 226 -1.78 13.93 3.46
CA ILE A 226 -1.50 13.46 4.81
C ILE A 226 -0.21 14.02 5.37
N HIS A 227 0.63 14.74 4.63
CA HIS A 227 1.85 15.36 5.14
C HIS A 227 1.63 16.78 5.66
N SER A 228 0.41 17.30 5.53
CA SER A 228 -0.01 18.58 6.09
C SER A 228 -0.94 18.38 7.30
N PRO A 229 -0.80 19.16 8.39
CA PRO A 229 -1.76 19.15 9.50
C PRO A 229 -3.06 19.89 9.15
N ARG A 230 -3.14 20.53 7.98
CA ARG A 230 -4.31 21.29 7.54
C ARG A 230 -5.45 20.33 7.18
N VAL A 231 -6.64 20.63 7.69
CA VAL A 231 -7.87 19.97 7.26
C VAL A 231 -8.28 20.53 5.89
N PRO A 232 -8.45 19.70 4.84
CA PRO A 232 -8.89 20.15 3.53
C PRO A 232 -10.35 20.64 3.60
N THR A 233 -10.71 21.60 2.76
CA THR A 233 -12.09 22.09 2.67
C THR A 233 -12.95 21.16 1.82
N ALA A 234 -14.27 21.29 1.98
CA ALA A 234 -15.26 20.58 1.17
C ALA A 234 -15.05 20.82 -0.34
N GLU A 235 -14.79 22.06 -0.73
CA GLU A 235 -14.60 22.47 -2.12
C GLU A 235 -13.32 21.86 -2.71
N GLU A 236 -12.24 21.77 -1.93
CA GLU A 236 -10.99 21.17 -2.37
C GLU A 236 -11.15 19.67 -2.66
N ILE A 237 -11.79 18.93 -1.74
CA ILE A 237 -12.06 17.50 -1.93
C ILE A 237 -13.00 17.28 -3.13
N GLU A 238 -14.06 18.08 -3.24
CA GLU A 238 -15.03 17.96 -4.32
C GLU A 238 -14.38 18.24 -5.69
N HIS A 239 -13.53 19.27 -5.78
CA HIS A 239 -12.78 19.58 -7.00
C HIS A 239 -11.90 18.40 -7.44
N LEU A 240 -11.12 17.82 -6.51
CA LEU A 240 -10.26 16.68 -6.80
C LEU A 240 -11.06 15.44 -7.25
N LEU A 241 -12.17 15.14 -6.58
CA LEU A 241 -13.03 14.00 -6.95
C LEU A 241 -13.72 14.21 -8.31
N ARG A 242 -14.18 15.42 -8.61
CA ARG A 242 -14.79 15.72 -9.92
C ARG A 242 -13.77 15.62 -11.05
N LYS A 243 -12.52 16.03 -10.83
CA LYS A 243 -11.43 15.78 -11.76
C LYS A 243 -11.18 14.29 -11.95
N ALA A 244 -11.15 13.52 -10.86
CA ALA A 244 -10.95 12.08 -10.95
C ALA A 244 -12.03 11.39 -11.78
N LEU A 245 -13.30 11.79 -11.61
CA LEU A 245 -14.45 11.30 -12.38
C LEU A 245 -14.41 11.63 -13.89
N GLN A 246 -13.60 12.59 -14.32
CA GLN A 246 -13.42 12.88 -15.76
C GLN A 246 -12.55 11.82 -16.45
N VAL A 247 -11.73 11.10 -15.68
CA VAL A 247 -10.69 10.22 -16.20
C VAL A 247 -10.96 8.76 -15.83
N VAL A 248 -11.50 8.52 -14.64
CA VAL A 248 -11.80 7.20 -14.10
C VAL A 248 -13.32 7.01 -14.04
N PRO A 249 -13.86 5.91 -14.60
CA PRO A 249 -15.28 5.57 -14.44
C PRO A 249 -15.68 5.51 -12.96
N LYS A 250 -16.87 6.03 -12.62
CA LYS A 250 -17.34 6.13 -11.23
C LYS A 250 -17.40 4.78 -10.51
N GLU A 251 -17.60 3.69 -11.25
CA GLU A 251 -17.67 2.32 -10.74
C GLU A 251 -16.31 1.80 -10.24
N ARG A 252 -15.21 2.41 -10.70
CA ARG A 252 -13.83 1.99 -10.42
C ARG A 252 -13.05 2.98 -9.54
N LEU A 253 -13.70 4.08 -9.12
CA LEU A 253 -13.05 5.15 -8.37
C LEU A 253 -13.22 4.94 -6.87
N TRP A 254 -12.10 4.73 -6.18
CA TRP A 254 -12.00 4.70 -4.73
C TRP A 254 -11.68 6.09 -4.18
N VAL A 255 -12.07 6.35 -2.93
CA VAL A 255 -11.78 7.61 -2.23
C VAL A 255 -10.99 7.33 -0.96
N ASN A 256 -9.77 7.83 -0.91
CA ASN A 256 -8.83 7.63 0.21
C ASN A 256 -7.92 8.85 0.39
N PRO A 257 -7.23 8.96 1.55
CA PRO A 257 -6.11 9.87 1.73
C PRO A 257 -4.92 9.49 0.83
N ASP A 258 -3.93 10.39 0.71
CA ASP A 258 -2.71 10.11 -0.07
C ASP A 258 -1.94 8.89 0.47
N CYS A 259 -1.77 8.76 1.78
CA CYS A 259 -1.01 7.67 2.40
C CYS A 259 -1.51 7.40 3.84
N GLY A 260 -0.77 6.62 4.62
CA GLY A 260 -1.04 6.31 6.02
C GLY A 260 -1.03 7.55 6.94
N LEU A 261 -1.85 7.49 7.99
CA LEU A 261 -2.10 8.61 8.91
C LEU A 261 -1.21 8.62 10.16
N LYS A 262 -0.19 7.75 10.23
CA LYS A 262 0.68 7.54 11.41
C LYS A 262 1.36 8.82 11.92
N THR A 263 1.58 9.80 11.04
CA THR A 263 2.26 11.05 11.39
C THR A 263 1.30 12.17 11.83
N ARG A 264 -0.02 11.96 11.76
CA ARG A 264 -1.05 12.96 12.07
C ARG A 264 -1.66 12.75 13.45
N GLY A 265 -2.18 13.83 14.02
CA GLY A 265 -2.98 13.84 15.24
C GLY A 265 -4.42 13.44 14.96
N TRP A 266 -5.08 12.93 16.01
CA TRP A 266 -6.48 12.51 15.96
C TRP A 266 -7.47 13.62 15.59
N PRO A 267 -7.38 14.86 16.14
CA PRO A 267 -8.35 15.91 15.83
C PRO A 267 -8.37 16.27 14.35
N GLU A 268 -7.22 16.51 13.72
CA GLU A 268 -7.16 16.85 12.29
C GLU A 268 -7.55 15.66 11.40
N THR A 269 -7.17 14.44 11.80
CA THR A 269 -7.49 13.22 11.04
C THR A 269 -9.00 12.98 10.97
N ILE A 270 -9.70 13.04 12.11
CA ILE A 270 -11.15 12.84 12.16
C ILE A 270 -11.86 13.92 11.34
N ALA A 271 -11.42 15.18 11.46
CA ALA A 271 -12.02 16.28 10.72
C ALA A 271 -11.83 16.12 9.20
N ALA A 272 -10.62 15.78 8.74
CA ALA A 272 -10.32 15.58 7.33
C ALA A 272 -11.09 14.40 6.73
N LEU A 273 -11.12 13.25 7.42
CA LEU A 273 -11.87 12.07 6.97
C LEU A 273 -13.38 12.34 6.92
N LYS A 274 -13.91 13.13 7.86
CA LYS A 274 -15.32 13.52 7.83
C LYS A 274 -15.67 14.32 6.57
N VAL A 275 -14.87 15.34 6.24
CA VAL A 275 -15.07 16.12 5.00
C VAL A 275 -15.02 15.20 3.77
N MET A 276 -14.05 14.29 3.73
CA MET A 276 -13.89 13.33 2.65
C MET A 276 -15.14 12.45 2.45
N VAL A 277 -15.66 11.87 3.53
CA VAL A 277 -16.87 11.02 3.46
C VAL A 277 -18.12 11.83 3.11
N ASP A 278 -18.29 13.03 3.68
CA ASP A 278 -19.45 13.89 3.43
C ASP A 278 -19.54 14.28 1.94
N ILE A 279 -18.41 14.64 1.31
CA ILE A 279 -18.35 14.93 -0.12
C ILE A 279 -18.56 13.69 -0.98
N THR A 280 -17.99 12.55 -0.57
CA THR A 280 -18.21 11.28 -1.27
C THR A 280 -19.69 10.92 -1.31
N LYS A 281 -20.41 11.09 -0.19
CA LYS A 281 -21.86 10.85 -0.10
C LYS A 281 -22.65 11.82 -0.97
N LYS A 282 -22.28 13.11 -0.99
CA LYS A 282 -22.88 14.12 -1.87
C LYS A 282 -22.76 13.68 -3.34
N LEU A 283 -21.56 13.35 -3.80
CA LEU A 283 -21.33 12.94 -5.20
C LEU A 283 -22.04 11.63 -5.55
N ARG A 284 -22.10 10.65 -4.62
CA ARG A 284 -22.87 9.42 -4.81
C ARG A 284 -24.36 9.71 -5.07
N ALA A 285 -24.96 10.65 -4.35
CA ALA A 285 -26.36 11.04 -4.56
C ALA A 285 -26.60 11.78 -5.89
N GLU A 286 -25.62 12.58 -6.34
CA GLU A 286 -25.70 13.29 -7.62
C GLU A 286 -25.55 12.36 -8.84
N LEU A 287 -24.79 11.26 -8.70
CA LEU A 287 -24.47 10.30 -9.76
C LEU A 287 -25.37 9.06 -9.78
N ALA A 288 -26.35 9.00 -8.87
CA ALA A 288 -27.30 7.90 -8.71
C ALA A 288 -28.32 7.83 -9.85
#